data_AF-A0AAW4BHR8-F1
#
_entry.id   AF-A0AAW4BHR8-F1
#
_cell.length_a   1.000
_cell.length_b   1.000
_cell.length_c   1.000
_cell.angle_alpha   90.00
_cell.angle_beta   90.00
_cell.angle_gamma   90.00
#
_symmetry.space_group_name_H-M   'P 1'
#
loop_
_entity.id
_entity.type
_entity.pdbx_description
1 polymer ?
#
loop_
_entity_poly.entity_id
_entity_poly.type
_entity_poly.pdbx_seq_one_letter_code
_entity_poly.pdbx_strand_id
1 'polypeptide(L)'
;PNPKDAEEPMRTSSICRAVTRYRDAVGFDKFVPKDLRRTCKTLMGACRISKEVRDRIQNHALQDVSTRHYDRYDYFDDKLGGLETWNNKLKELIGYVPPALSVVSSAETLPFPDIKSTQSLRANLK
;
A
#
# COMPACT_ATOMS: atom_id res chain seq x y z
N PRO A 1 -12.62 5.82 9.06
CA PRO A 1 -13.64 6.40 9.97
C PRO A 1 -13.44 5.93 11.42
N ASN A 2 -13.44 6.87 12.37
CA ASN A 2 -13.50 6.58 13.80
C ASN A 2 -14.91 6.01 14.12
N PRO A 3 -15.03 4.93 14.93
CA PRO A 3 -16.33 4.34 15.26
C PRO A 3 -17.32 5.30 15.93
N LYS A 4 -16.82 6.39 16.52
CA LYS A 4 -17.63 7.41 17.19
C LYS A 4 -17.93 8.63 16.31
N ASP A 5 -17.09 8.89 15.31
CA ASP A 5 -17.20 10.05 14.42
C ASP A 5 -16.60 9.67 13.06
N ALA A 6 -17.39 9.75 11.99
CA ALA A 6 -16.94 9.37 10.66
C ALA A 6 -15.92 10.35 10.08
N GLU A 7 -15.98 11.63 10.48
CA GLU A 7 -15.11 12.71 10.00
C GLU A 7 -13.73 12.67 10.67
N GLU A 8 -13.61 12.01 11.82
CA GLU A 8 -12.34 11.84 12.50
C GLU A 8 -11.53 10.63 12.00
N PRO A 9 -10.19 10.75 11.93
CA PRO A 9 -9.31 9.62 11.71
C PRO A 9 -9.48 8.54 12.78
N MET A 10 -9.41 7.29 12.35
CA MET A 10 -9.33 6.17 13.28
C MET A 10 -8.09 6.31 14.17
N ARG A 11 -8.26 6.11 15.48
CA ARG A 11 -7.13 6.07 16.42
C ARG A 11 -6.09 5.03 15.98
N THR A 12 -4.81 5.37 16.08
CA THR A 12 -3.71 4.47 15.73
C THR A 12 -3.73 3.17 16.54
N SER A 13 -4.27 3.18 17.76
CA SER A 13 -4.40 1.98 18.59
C SER A 13 -5.46 0.99 18.09
N SER A 14 -6.41 1.42 17.26
CA SER A 14 -7.50 0.58 16.76
C SER A 14 -6.98 -0.58 15.89
N ILE A 15 -6.01 -0.33 15.01
CA ILE A 15 -5.40 -1.39 14.18
C ILE A 15 -4.60 -2.37 15.03
N CYS A 16 -3.87 -1.90 16.04
CA CYS A 16 -3.15 -2.77 16.98
C CYS A 16 -4.10 -3.69 17.76
N ARG A 17 -5.27 -3.17 18.17
CA ARG A 17 -6.29 -3.96 18.86
C ARG A 17 -6.95 -4.98 17.93
N ALA A 18 -7.21 -4.61 16.68
CA ALA A 18 -7.74 -5.54 15.68
C ALA A 18 -6.76 -6.71 15.43
N VAL A 19 -5.47 -6.41 15.25
CA VAL A 19 -4.43 -7.45 15.08
C VAL A 19 -4.31 -8.34 16.30
N THR A 20 -4.38 -7.77 17.51
CA THR A 20 -4.38 -8.54 18.77
C THR A 20 -5.54 -9.53 18.81
N ARG A 21 -6.76 -9.07 18.54
CA ARG A 21 -7.95 -9.93 18.51
C ARG A 21 -7.83 -11.05 17.47
N TYR A 22 -7.35 -10.72 16.27
CA TYR A 22 -7.13 -11.69 15.21
C TYR A 22 -6.11 -12.76 15.63
N ARG A 23 -4.97 -12.34 16.18
CA ARG A 23 -3.92 -13.24 16.66
C ARG A 23 -4.45 -14.21 17.71
N ASP A 24 -5.17 -13.69 18.71
CA ASP A 24 -5.69 -14.49 19.82
C ASP A 24 -6.75 -15.50 19.34
N ALA A 25 -7.54 -15.14 18.32
CA ALA A 25 -8.54 -16.03 17.72
C ALA A 25 -7.93 -17.15 16.87
N VAL A 26 -6.83 -16.88 16.15
CA VAL A 26 -6.17 -17.84 15.25
C VAL A 26 -5.05 -18.63 15.94
N GLY A 27 -4.56 -18.17 17.10
CA GLY A 27 -3.44 -18.77 17.82
C GLY A 27 -2.08 -18.43 17.21
N PHE A 28 -1.94 -17.24 16.61
CA PHE A 28 -0.66 -16.80 16.02
C PHE A 28 0.33 -16.31 17.09
N ASP A 29 1.61 -16.39 16.75
CA ASP A 29 2.67 -15.73 17.52
C ASP A 29 2.48 -14.22 17.57
N LYS A 30 3.13 -13.59 18.56
CA LYS A 30 3.03 -12.15 18.76
C LYS A 30 3.73 -11.38 17.63
N PHE A 31 2.95 -10.64 16.86
CA PHE A 31 3.43 -9.60 15.93
C PHE A 31 2.63 -8.30 16.11
N VAL A 32 3.19 -7.18 15.63
CA VAL A 32 2.48 -5.89 15.57
C VAL A 32 2.31 -5.41 14.12
N PRO A 33 1.34 -4.52 13.83
CA PRO A 33 1.09 -4.05 12.45
C PRO A 33 2.34 -3.50 11.73
N LYS A 34 3.26 -2.87 12.48
CA LYS A 34 4.53 -2.35 11.92
C LYS A 34 5.42 -3.45 11.35
N ASP A 35 5.33 -4.68 11.87
CA ASP A 35 6.14 -5.79 11.39
C ASP A 35 5.74 -6.21 9.97
N LEU A 36 4.45 -6.07 9.59
CA LEU A 36 4.00 -6.30 8.22
C LEU A 36 4.77 -5.41 7.22
N ARG A 37 4.93 -4.12 7.55
CA ARG A 37 5.69 -3.18 6.71
C ARG A 37 7.17 -3.56 6.62
N ARG A 38 7.77 -4.00 7.72
CA ARG A 38 9.18 -4.46 7.77
C ARG A 38 9.37 -5.71 6.92
N THR A 39 8.51 -6.72 7.10
CA THR A 39 8.52 -7.96 6.32
C THR A 39 8.37 -7.66 4.83
N CYS A 40 7.40 -6.81 4.45
CA CYS A 40 7.25 -6.35 3.07
C CYS A 40 8.52 -5.70 2.53
N LYS A 41 9.16 -4.77 3.28
CA LYS A 41 10.41 -4.11 2.88
C LYS A 41 11.56 -5.09 2.66
N THR A 42 11.67 -6.09 3.53
CA THR A 42 12.68 -7.15 3.45
C THR A 42 12.46 -8.02 2.22
N LEU A 43 11.23 -8.49 2.00
CA LEU A 43 10.90 -9.32 0.84
C LEU A 43 11.03 -8.56 -0.49
N MET A 44 10.65 -7.28 -0.54
CA MET A 44 10.93 -6.42 -1.69
C MET A 44 12.43 -6.35 -2.00
N GLY A 45 13.29 -6.38 -0.98
CA GLY A 45 14.74 -6.46 -1.17
C GLY A 45 15.20 -7.80 -1.76
N ALA A 46 14.59 -8.91 -1.31
CA ALA A 46 14.85 -10.23 -1.89
C ALA A 46 14.40 -10.31 -3.37
N CYS A 47 13.37 -9.55 -3.76
CA CYS A 47 12.96 -9.36 -5.15
C CYS A 47 13.87 -8.43 -5.97
N ARG A 48 15.01 -8.00 -5.42
CA ARG A 48 15.97 -7.08 -6.06
C ARG A 48 15.41 -5.69 -6.38
N ILE A 49 14.33 -5.26 -5.72
CA ILE A 49 13.85 -3.88 -5.81
C ILE A 49 14.86 -2.98 -5.10
N SER A 50 15.32 -1.93 -5.78
CA SER A 50 16.38 -1.05 -5.26
C SER A 50 16.00 -0.42 -3.93
N LYS A 51 16.99 -0.07 -3.11
CA LYS A 51 16.75 0.61 -1.82
C LYS A 51 15.99 1.93 -2.03
N GLU A 52 16.39 2.71 -3.04
CA GLU A 52 15.76 3.97 -3.39
C GLU A 52 14.27 3.82 -3.70
N VAL A 53 13.92 2.88 -4.60
CA VAL A 53 12.52 2.62 -4.96
C VAL A 53 11.71 2.13 -3.77
N ARG A 54 12.27 1.22 -2.94
CA ARG A 54 11.62 0.76 -1.71
C ARG A 54 11.36 1.89 -0.72
N ASP A 55 12.33 2.77 -0.52
CA ASP A 55 12.20 3.90 0.38
C ASP A 55 11.15 4.89 -0.13
N ARG A 56 11.10 5.16 -1.44
CA ARG A 56 10.05 5.99 -2.08
C ARG A 56 8.66 5.37 -1.99
N ILE A 57 8.50 4.08 -2.32
CA ILE A 57 7.22 3.35 -2.17
C ILE A 57 6.70 3.43 -0.74
N GLN A 58 7.62 3.30 0.22
CA GLN A 58 7.29 3.33 1.63
C GLN A 58 7.21 4.75 2.22
N ASN A 59 7.37 5.81 1.41
CA ASN A 59 7.38 7.20 1.83
C ASN A 59 8.38 7.48 2.99
N HIS A 60 9.58 6.91 2.89
CA HIS A 60 10.70 7.29 3.75
C HIS A 60 11.26 8.63 3.28
N ALA A 61 11.49 9.54 4.22
CA ALA A 61 12.09 10.83 3.91
C ALA A 61 13.52 10.65 3.37
N LEU A 62 13.76 11.13 2.15
CA LEU A 62 15.09 11.21 1.55
C LEU A 62 15.74 12.51 2.06
N GLN A 63 16.72 12.37 2.93
CA GLN A 63 17.32 13.50 3.68
C GLN A 63 18.62 14.01 3.05
N ASP A 64 18.90 13.73 1.77
CA ASP A 64 20.10 14.23 1.12
C ASP A 64 19.87 15.60 0.45
N VAL A 65 20.95 16.39 0.38
CA VAL A 65 20.94 17.72 -0.23
C VAL A 65 20.57 17.63 -1.71
N SER A 66 20.97 16.53 -2.38
CA SER A 66 20.66 16.29 -3.78
C SER A 66 19.15 16.13 -4.03
N THR A 67 18.47 15.28 -3.24
CA THR A 67 17.02 15.12 -3.39
C THR A 67 16.28 16.41 -3.11
N ARG A 68 16.73 17.19 -2.13
CA ARG A 68 16.08 18.46 -1.77
C ARG A 68 16.17 19.53 -2.85
N HIS A 69 17.31 19.66 -3.52
CA HIS A 69 17.58 20.79 -4.39
C HIS A 69 17.48 20.47 -5.88
N TYR A 70 17.74 19.22 -6.28
CA TYR A 70 17.90 18.84 -7.68
C TYR A 70 16.93 17.75 -8.14
N ASP A 71 16.50 16.86 -7.24
CA ASP A 71 15.58 15.78 -7.61
C ASP A 71 14.14 16.31 -7.75
N ARG A 72 13.74 16.51 -9.00
CA ARG A 72 12.38 16.93 -9.38
C ARG A 72 11.58 15.81 -10.03
N TYR A 73 12.17 14.62 -10.16
CA TYR A 73 11.53 13.48 -10.77
C TYR A 73 10.55 12.85 -9.77
N ASP A 74 9.37 12.44 -10.22
CA ASP A 74 8.31 11.95 -9.34
C ASP A 74 8.40 10.44 -9.04
N TYR A 75 9.29 9.74 -9.76
CA TYR A 75 9.54 8.31 -9.70
C TYR A 75 8.27 7.46 -9.84
N PHE A 76 7.25 7.97 -10.54
CA PHE A 76 5.98 7.26 -10.65
C PHE A 76 6.18 5.88 -11.27
N ASP A 77 6.87 5.81 -12.41
CA ASP A 77 7.11 4.56 -13.14
C ASP A 77 7.97 3.58 -12.34
N ASP A 78 8.99 4.09 -11.62
CA ASP A 78 9.85 3.26 -10.77
C ASP A 78 9.08 2.66 -9.59
N LYS A 79 8.20 3.47 -8.96
CA LYS A 79 7.32 2.98 -7.88
C LYS A 79 6.35 1.94 -8.43
N LEU A 80 5.78 2.17 -9.61
CA LEU A 80 4.85 1.25 -10.25
C LEU A 80 5.53 -0.09 -10.55
N GLY A 81 6.67 -0.09 -11.24
CA GLY A 81 7.42 -1.32 -11.55
C GLY A 81 7.89 -2.08 -10.31
N GLY A 82 8.28 -1.37 -9.24
CA GLY A 82 8.57 -1.97 -7.95
C GLY A 82 7.34 -2.63 -7.31
N LEU A 83 6.18 -1.99 -7.37
CA LEU A 83 4.93 -2.54 -6.84
C LEU A 83 4.41 -3.72 -7.68
N GLU A 84 4.59 -3.71 -8.99
CA GLU A 84 4.25 -4.84 -9.86
C GLU A 84 5.11 -6.07 -9.55
N THR A 85 6.43 -5.86 -9.39
CA THR A 85 7.36 -6.92 -8.97
C THR A 85 6.95 -7.51 -7.62
N TRP A 86 6.62 -6.65 -6.66
CA TRP A 86 6.13 -7.08 -5.34
C TRP A 86 4.79 -7.83 -5.43
N ASN A 87 3.84 -7.33 -6.22
CA ASN A 87 2.54 -7.96 -6.43
C ASN A 87 2.68 -9.38 -6.99
N ASN A 88 3.53 -9.57 -7.99
CA ASN A 88 3.80 -10.89 -8.56
C ASN A 88 4.38 -11.84 -7.52
N LYS A 89 5.34 -11.39 -6.70
CA LYS A 89 5.87 -12.21 -5.60
C LYS A 89 4.81 -12.53 -4.55
N LEU A 90 3.97 -11.56 -4.20
CA LEU A 90 2.91 -11.77 -3.21
C LEU A 90 1.90 -12.82 -3.70
N LYS A 91 1.49 -12.74 -4.96
CA LYS A 91 0.62 -13.74 -5.61
C LYS A 91 1.22 -15.14 -5.54
N GLU A 92 2.52 -15.26 -5.83
CA GLU A 92 3.25 -16.53 -5.71
C GLU A 92 3.21 -17.06 -4.26
N LEU A 93 3.51 -16.21 -3.28
CA LEU A 93 3.57 -16.59 -1.86
C LEU A 93 2.22 -17.05 -1.29
N ILE A 94 1.13 -16.43 -1.71
CA ILE A 94 -0.22 -16.79 -1.23
C ILE A 94 -0.88 -17.86 -2.10
N GLY A 95 -0.20 -18.37 -3.12
CA GLY A 95 -0.79 -19.31 -4.09
C GLY A 95 -2.02 -18.72 -4.79
N TYR A 96 -1.98 -17.42 -5.13
CA TYR A 96 -3.12 -16.74 -5.73
C TYR A 96 -3.48 -17.38 -7.07
N VAL A 97 -4.65 -18.03 -7.11
CA VAL A 97 -5.27 -18.48 -8.34
C VAL A 97 -6.26 -17.38 -8.77
N PRO A 98 -6.12 -16.80 -9.97
CA PRO A 98 -7.11 -15.89 -10.48
C PRO A 98 -8.48 -16.59 -10.44
N PRO A 99 -9.54 -15.96 -9.89
CA PRO A 99 -10.88 -16.53 -10.02
C PRO A 99 -11.11 -16.77 -11.51
N ALA A 100 -11.53 -18.00 -11.86
CA ALA A 100 -11.72 -18.42 -13.25
C ALA A 100 -12.40 -17.29 -14.01
N LEU A 101 -11.75 -16.81 -15.08
CA LEU A 101 -12.22 -15.71 -15.91
C LEU A 101 -13.71 -15.92 -16.21
N SER A 102 -14.60 -15.21 -15.52
CA SER A 102 -15.71 -14.64 -16.25
C SER A 102 -15.02 -13.73 -17.25
N VAL A 103 -15.08 -14.12 -18.52
CA VAL A 103 -14.67 -13.26 -19.62
C VAL A 103 -15.60 -12.05 -19.55
N VAL A 104 -15.25 -11.07 -18.72
CA VAL A 104 -15.75 -9.73 -18.91
C VAL A 104 -15.06 -9.29 -20.19
N SER A 105 -15.84 -9.31 -21.28
CA SER A 105 -15.44 -8.73 -22.55
C SER A 105 -14.71 -7.41 -22.28
N SER A 106 -13.56 -7.19 -22.91
CA SER A 106 -12.66 -6.06 -22.69
C SER A 106 -13.28 -4.65 -22.83
N ALA A 107 -14.59 -4.55 -23.04
CA ALA A 107 -15.36 -3.31 -23.12
C ALA A 107 -15.73 -2.70 -21.76
N GLU A 108 -15.65 -3.43 -20.65
CA GLU A 108 -16.04 -2.92 -19.32
C GLU A 108 -14.90 -3.03 -18.30
N THR A 109 -13.71 -2.54 -18.66
CA THR A 109 -12.81 -2.08 -17.62
C THR A 109 -13.41 -0.77 -17.10
N LEU A 110 -14.18 -0.83 -16.00
CA LEU A 110 -14.57 0.39 -15.30
C LEU A 110 -13.29 1.22 -15.11
N PRO A 111 -13.21 2.45 -15.64
CA PRO A 111 -12.02 3.24 -15.50
C PRO A 111 -11.73 3.36 -14.01
N PHE A 112 -10.49 3.05 -13.61
CA PHE A 112 -9.99 3.47 -12.31
C PHE A 112 -10.39 4.94 -12.15
N PRO A 113 -11.08 5.32 -11.07
CA PRO A 113 -11.57 6.68 -10.94
C PRO A 113 -10.37 7.63 -11.07
N ASP A 114 -10.44 8.50 -12.07
CA ASP A 114 -9.42 9.52 -12.31
C ASP A 114 -9.17 10.24 -10.99
N ILE A 115 -7.93 10.14 -10.49
CA ILE A 115 -7.49 10.71 -9.22
C ILE A 115 -7.78 12.22 -9.18
N LYS A 116 -7.86 12.88 -10.35
CA LYS A 116 -8.22 14.29 -10.46
C LYS A 116 -9.69 14.59 -10.09
N SER A 117 -10.60 13.62 -10.16
CA SER A 117 -12.00 13.79 -9.75
C SER A 117 -12.19 13.78 -8.23
N THR A 118 -11.28 13.14 -7.48
CA THR A 118 -11.36 13.12 -6.01
C THR A 118 -11.00 14.46 -5.34
N GLN A 119 -10.47 15.43 -6.10
CA GLN A 119 -10.18 16.77 -5.58
C GLN A 119 -11.41 17.69 -5.53
N SER A 120 -12.50 17.36 -6.24
CA SER A 120 -13.73 18.18 -6.25
C SER A 120 -14.74 17.82 -5.15
N LEU A 121 -14.60 16.66 -4.49
CA LEU A 121 -15.46 16.25 -3.37
C LEU A 121 -15.12 16.91 -2.03
N ARG A 122 -14.05 17.73 -1.96
CA ARG A 122 -13.72 18.56 -0.78
C ARG A 122 -14.32 19.98 -0.82
N ALA A 123 -15.08 20.34 -1.86
CA ALA A 123 -15.64 21.68 -2.01
C ALA A 123 -17.11 21.83 -1.54
N ASN A 124 -17.80 20.76 -1.14
CA ASN A 124 -19.21 20.81 -0.73
C ASN A 124 -19.49 20.24 0.67
N LEU A 125 -18.48 20.20 1.53
CA LEU A 125 -18.68 20.07 2.98
C LEU A 125 -18.40 21.45 3.60
N LYS A 126 -19.43 22.29 3.60
CA LYS A 126 -19.61 23.37 4.56
C LYS A 126 -20.57 22.89 5.63
#